data_AF-A0A2P6U2Z9-F1
#
_entry.id   AF-A0A2P6U2Z9-F1
#
_cell.length_a   1.000
_cell.length_b   1.000
_cell.length_c   1.000
_cell.angle_alpha   90.00
_cell.angle_beta   90.00
_cell.angle_gamma   90.00
#
_symmetry.space_group_name_H-M   'P 1'
#
loop_
_entity.id
_entity.type
_entity.pdbx_description
1 polymer ?
#
loop_
_entity_poly.entity_id
_entity_poly.type
_entity_poly.pdbx_seq_one_letter_code
_entity_poly.pdbx_strand_id
1 'polypeptide(L)'
;MLTTATARLCAQQAPLAVGLLLRGPRVTHTARLSLAPAPGRHRPAGWRSLAVSASASLGGPEYLVLDYDYTHHDAELIAKREPYLKDHLRLCRQAADAGKLLLWGAVGNPIDSGMLIWRGADEEEVRSFIKQDPFVTNGLVRHWRIRPFHVHVVDRE
;
A
#
# COMPACT_ATOMS: atom_id res chain seq x y z
N MET A 1 -36.73 -44.25 21.46
CA MET A 1 -35.84 -45.35 21.03
C MET A 1 -34.45 -44.78 20.85
N LEU A 2 -33.52 -45.23 21.71
CA LEU A 2 -32.14 -44.78 21.78
C LEU A 2 -31.29 -45.37 20.65
N THR A 3 -30.30 -44.62 20.16
CA THR A 3 -28.94 -45.18 20.01
C THR A 3 -27.89 -44.08 19.97
N THR A 4 -27.09 -44.08 21.03
CA THR A 4 -25.84 -43.34 21.23
C THR A 4 -24.71 -44.07 20.49
N ALA A 5 -23.75 -43.35 19.93
CA ALA A 5 -22.45 -43.94 19.54
C ALA A 5 -21.32 -43.04 20.04
N THR A 6 -20.46 -43.62 20.87
CA THR A 6 -19.33 -42.99 21.57
C THR A 6 -18.12 -43.89 21.38
N ALA A 7 -16.97 -43.35 20.98
CA ALA A 7 -15.62 -43.90 21.19
C ALA A 7 -14.61 -42.76 20.83
N ARG A 8 -13.77 -42.19 21.72
CA ARG A 8 -12.58 -42.73 22.43
C ARG A 8 -11.62 -43.45 21.46
N LEU A 9 -10.30 -43.27 21.44
CA LEU A 9 -9.27 -42.55 22.22
C LEU A 9 -7.97 -42.76 21.39
N CYS A 10 -7.04 -41.80 21.29
CA CYS A 10 -5.61 -42.16 21.27
C CYS A 10 -4.73 -40.92 21.53
N ALA A 11 -4.02 -40.96 22.65
CA ALA A 11 -2.99 -40.02 23.04
C ALA A 11 -1.62 -40.55 22.56
N GLN A 12 -0.70 -39.64 22.20
CA GLN A 12 0.73 -39.92 22.37
C GLN A 12 1.56 -38.64 22.49
N GLN A 13 2.60 -38.75 23.31
CA GLN A 13 3.34 -37.72 24.03
C GLN A 13 4.55 -37.16 23.26
N ALA A 14 5.02 -35.99 23.70
CA ALA A 14 6.29 -35.31 23.38
C ALA A 14 7.53 -36.11 23.89
N PRO A 15 8.83 -35.73 23.71
CA PRO A 15 9.39 -34.39 24.03
C PRO A 15 10.65 -33.88 23.25
N LEU A 16 10.93 -32.58 23.50
CA LEU A 16 12.22 -31.88 23.71
C LEU A 16 13.45 -32.16 22.81
N ALA A 17 13.97 -31.08 22.22
CA ALA A 17 15.41 -30.91 21.99
C ALA A 17 15.86 -29.48 22.33
N VAL A 18 16.69 -29.42 23.37
CA VAL A 18 17.47 -28.26 23.84
C VAL A 18 18.69 -28.10 22.91
N GLY A 19 18.92 -26.89 22.39
CA GLY A 19 20.08 -26.54 21.58
C GLY A 19 20.73 -25.27 22.12
N LEU A 20 21.88 -25.45 22.77
CA LEU A 20 22.67 -24.51 23.53
C LEU A 20 23.36 -23.43 22.66
N LEU A 21 23.52 -22.26 23.28
CA LEU A 21 24.38 -21.11 22.95
C LEU A 21 25.67 -21.42 22.17
N LEU A 22 26.06 -20.51 21.26
CA LEU A 22 27.41 -19.93 21.27
C LEU A 22 27.42 -18.45 20.87
N ARG A 23 28.00 -17.64 21.76
CA ARG A 23 28.34 -16.21 21.62
C ARG A 23 29.74 -16.06 21.01
N GLY A 24 29.92 -15.00 20.23
CA GLY A 24 31.15 -14.18 20.18
C GLY A 24 31.77 -13.99 18.79
N PRO A 25 32.67 -13.00 18.56
CA PRO A 25 32.89 -11.74 19.29
C PRO A 25 32.63 -10.49 18.41
N ARG A 26 32.44 -9.35 19.08
CA ARG A 26 32.57 -8.02 18.48
C ARG A 26 34.06 -7.71 18.28
N VAL A 27 34.44 -7.20 17.12
CA VAL A 27 35.65 -6.38 16.96
C VAL A 27 35.31 -5.16 16.11
N THR A 28 35.51 -4.01 16.74
CA THR A 28 35.50 -2.66 16.17
C THR A 28 36.77 -2.42 15.36
N HIS A 29 36.64 -1.89 14.15
CA HIS A 29 37.70 -1.05 13.59
C HIS A 29 37.11 0.24 13.01
N THR A 30 37.34 1.31 13.77
CA THR A 30 37.41 2.68 13.28
C THR A 30 38.50 2.78 12.21
N ALA A 31 38.13 3.15 10.99
CA ALA A 31 39.07 3.68 10.02
C ALA A 31 38.45 4.93 9.40
N ARG A 32 38.70 6.06 10.06
CA ARG A 32 38.41 7.40 9.56
C ARG A 32 39.59 7.78 8.67
N LEU A 33 39.45 7.67 7.35
CA LEU A 33 40.37 8.30 6.41
C LEU A 33 39.68 9.55 5.86
N SER A 34 40.03 10.66 6.51
CA SER A 34 39.81 12.01 6.01
C SER A 34 40.89 12.28 4.96
N LEU A 35 40.48 12.52 3.72
CA LEU A 35 41.32 13.14 2.69
C LEU A 35 40.57 14.37 2.19
N ALA A 36 41.20 15.52 2.43
CA ALA A 36 40.75 16.84 2.02
C ALA A 36 40.70 16.99 0.48
N PRO A 37 39.91 17.93 -0.05
CA PRO A 37 39.70 18.09 -1.48
C PRO A 37 40.89 18.77 -2.19
N ALA A 38 41.13 18.35 -3.44
CA ALA A 38 42.07 18.99 -4.36
C ALA A 38 41.63 20.43 -4.74
N PRO A 39 42.55 21.40 -4.87
CA PRO A 39 42.20 22.75 -5.29
C PRO A 39 42.18 22.87 -6.82
N GLY A 40 41.29 23.71 -7.33
CA GLY A 40 41.50 24.43 -8.59
C GLY A 40 40.80 23.86 -9.82
N ARG A 41 39.50 24.16 -9.98
CA ARG A 41 38.93 24.37 -11.33
C ARG A 41 38.45 25.81 -11.43
N HIS A 42 39.10 26.57 -12.31
CA HIS A 42 38.66 27.91 -12.72
C HIS A 42 37.21 27.84 -13.20
N ARG A 43 36.30 28.52 -12.50
CA ARG A 43 34.95 28.81 -13.00
C ARG A 43 35.02 30.11 -13.81
N PRO A 44 34.62 30.13 -15.09
CA PRO A 44 34.54 31.38 -15.83
C PRO A 44 33.47 32.29 -15.20
N ALA A 45 33.81 33.57 -15.02
CA ALA A 45 32.87 34.59 -14.61
C ALA A 45 31.77 34.73 -15.68
N GLY A 46 30.52 34.51 -15.29
CA GLY A 46 29.36 34.66 -16.18
C GLY A 46 28.35 33.52 -16.13
N TRP A 47 28.70 32.37 -15.56
CA TRP A 47 27.73 31.28 -15.42
C TRP A 47 26.85 31.50 -14.20
N ARG A 48 25.71 32.16 -14.41
CA ARG A 48 24.60 32.14 -13.45
C ARG A 48 24.08 30.71 -13.37
N SER A 49 24.45 30.00 -12.30
CA SER A 49 23.73 28.81 -11.89
C SER A 49 22.33 29.26 -11.52
N LEU A 50 21.37 29.15 -12.45
CA LEU A 50 19.99 28.96 -12.05
C LEU A 50 20.00 27.64 -11.29
N ALA A 51 20.04 27.72 -9.96
CA ALA A 51 19.66 26.59 -9.14
C ALA A 51 18.18 26.34 -9.44
N VAL A 52 17.91 25.53 -10.46
CA VAL A 52 16.65 24.82 -10.54
C VAL A 52 16.62 24.04 -9.23
N SER A 53 15.75 24.48 -8.30
CA SER A 53 15.36 23.64 -7.18
C SER A 53 14.57 22.50 -7.81
N ALA A 54 15.28 21.51 -8.31
CA ALA A 54 14.74 20.19 -8.49
C ALA A 54 14.48 19.70 -7.07
N SER A 55 13.29 19.97 -6.55
CA SER A 55 12.68 19.05 -5.60
C SER A 55 12.40 17.78 -6.38
N ALA A 56 13.46 17.05 -6.72
CA ALA A 56 13.32 15.65 -7.04
C ALA A 56 12.84 15.03 -5.73
N SER A 57 11.54 14.75 -5.65
CA SER A 57 11.09 13.81 -4.65
C SER A 57 11.90 12.55 -4.89
N LEU A 58 12.74 12.18 -3.94
CA LEU A 58 13.37 10.86 -3.92
C LEU A 58 12.33 9.76 -3.58
N GLY A 59 11.03 10.00 -3.84
CA GLY A 59 9.93 9.25 -3.27
C GLY A 59 8.74 9.18 -4.22
N GLY A 60 8.36 7.95 -4.54
CA GLY A 60 7.05 7.52 -5.08
C GLY A 60 6.64 8.06 -6.46
N PRO A 61 5.80 7.32 -7.21
CA PRO A 61 5.07 7.92 -8.32
C PRO A 61 4.12 9.00 -7.80
N GLU A 62 3.96 10.10 -8.54
CA GLU A 62 3.10 11.22 -8.14
C GLU A 62 1.64 10.80 -7.97
N TYR A 63 1.19 9.85 -8.80
CA TYR A 63 -0.14 9.24 -8.70
C TYR A 63 -0.06 7.73 -8.65
N LEU A 64 -0.97 7.15 -7.86
CA LEU A 64 -1.23 5.72 -7.83
C LEU A 64 -2.69 5.47 -8.19
N VAL A 65 -2.96 4.42 -8.96
CA VAL A 65 -4.30 3.88 -9.12
C VAL A 65 -4.43 2.60 -8.31
N LEU A 66 -5.51 2.53 -7.53
CA LEU A 66 -6.00 1.32 -6.89
C LEU A 66 -7.23 0.84 -7.66
N ASP A 67 -7.09 -0.37 -8.19
CA ASP A 67 -8.09 -1.07 -9.00
C ASP A 67 -8.64 -2.22 -8.15
N TYR A 68 -9.96 -2.23 -7.93
CA TYR A 68 -10.69 -3.27 -7.25
C TYR A 68 -11.48 -4.08 -8.25
N ASP A 69 -11.37 -5.40 -8.14
CA ASP A 69 -12.20 -6.36 -8.85
C ASP A 69 -13.24 -6.93 -7.89
N TYR A 70 -14.53 -6.70 -8.16
CA TYR A 70 -15.59 -7.13 -7.26
C TYR A 70 -15.93 -8.60 -7.43
N THR A 71 -16.34 -9.24 -6.33
CA THR A 71 -16.77 -10.65 -6.30
C THR A 71 -18.11 -10.84 -6.98
N HIS A 72 -18.98 -9.84 -6.88
CA HIS A 72 -20.36 -9.87 -7.37
C HIS A 72 -20.61 -8.73 -8.36
N HIS A 73 -21.71 -8.81 -9.09
CA HIS A 73 -22.11 -7.82 -10.10
C HIS A 73 -23.56 -7.35 -9.87
N ASP A 74 -23.93 -6.23 -10.48
CA ASP A 74 -25.33 -5.75 -10.57
C ASP A 74 -26.08 -5.67 -9.22
N ALA A 75 -27.34 -6.11 -9.20
CA ALA A 75 -28.22 -6.05 -8.05
C ALA A 75 -27.67 -6.85 -6.85
N GLU A 76 -26.98 -7.97 -7.10
CA GLU A 76 -26.36 -8.75 -6.04
C GLU A 76 -25.25 -7.96 -5.35
N LEU A 77 -24.37 -7.31 -6.13
CA LEU A 77 -23.33 -6.44 -5.60
C LEU A 77 -23.94 -5.29 -4.79
N ILE A 78 -24.98 -4.64 -5.32
CA ILE A 78 -25.66 -3.52 -4.66
C ILE A 78 -26.22 -3.95 -3.30
N ALA A 79 -26.89 -5.10 -3.23
CA ALA A 79 -27.44 -5.61 -1.98
C ALA A 79 -26.34 -6.01 -0.99
N LYS A 80 -25.29 -6.69 -1.44
CA LYS A 80 -24.21 -7.15 -0.55
C LYS A 80 -23.32 -6.03 -0.02
N ARG A 81 -23.14 -4.94 -0.77
CA ARG A 81 -22.28 -3.83 -0.34
C ARG A 81 -22.99 -2.85 0.60
N GLU A 82 -24.32 -2.83 0.61
CA GLU A 82 -25.13 -1.85 1.36
C GLU A 82 -24.77 -1.77 2.86
N PRO A 83 -24.59 -2.90 3.60
CA PRO A 83 -24.19 -2.84 5.01
C PRO A 83 -22.82 -2.20 5.26
N TYR A 84 -21.93 -2.23 4.26
CA TYR A 84 -20.53 -1.83 4.37
C TYR A 84 -20.24 -0.47 3.70
N LEU A 85 -21.18 0.03 2.90
CA LEU A 85 -21.00 1.21 2.06
C LEU A 85 -20.68 2.46 2.88
N LYS A 86 -21.37 2.65 4.02
CA LYS A 86 -21.17 3.81 4.88
C LYS A 86 -19.73 3.92 5.38
N ASP A 87 -19.15 2.80 5.82
CA ASP A 87 -17.79 2.77 6.36
C ASP A 87 -16.73 2.84 5.26
N HIS A 88 -16.94 2.18 4.12
CA HIS A 88 -16.10 2.36 2.94
C HIS A 88 -16.03 3.85 2.53
N LEU A 89 -17.19 4.51 2.39
CA LEU A 89 -17.25 5.92 2.05
C LEU A 89 -16.62 6.83 3.11
N ARG A 90 -16.70 6.48 4.39
CA ARG A 90 -16.03 7.21 5.47
C ARG A 90 -14.52 7.16 5.30
N LEU A 91 -13.93 6.00 4.98
CA LEU A 91 -12.50 5.87 4.71
C LEU A 91 -12.08 6.68 3.48
N CYS A 92 -12.84 6.61 2.39
CA CYS A 92 -12.58 7.40 1.18
C CYS A 92 -12.58 8.90 1.48
N ARG A 93 -13.57 9.37 2.25
CA ARG A 93 -13.65 10.79 2.66
C ARG A 93 -12.46 11.20 3.52
N GLN A 94 -12.07 10.38 4.51
CA GLN A 94 -10.90 10.68 5.34
C GLN A 94 -9.62 10.81 4.50
N ALA A 95 -9.43 9.94 3.51
CA ALA A 95 -8.29 10.01 2.60
C ALA A 95 -8.36 11.23 1.65
N ALA A 96 -9.57 11.62 1.22
CA ALA A 96 -9.79 12.80 0.40
C ALA A 96 -9.56 14.11 1.19
N ASP A 97 -10.05 14.19 2.43
CA ASP A 97 -9.84 15.32 3.33
C ASP A 97 -8.36 15.51 3.68
N ALA A 98 -7.59 14.42 3.71
CA ALA A 98 -6.13 14.45 3.84
C ALA A 98 -5.40 14.86 2.54
N GLY A 99 -6.13 15.10 1.45
CA GLY A 99 -5.58 15.49 0.14
C GLY A 99 -4.88 14.36 -0.62
N LYS A 100 -5.02 13.11 -0.16
CA LYS A 100 -4.34 11.92 -0.69
C LYS A 100 -5.17 11.18 -1.73
N LEU A 101 -6.49 11.09 -1.56
CA LEU A 101 -7.40 10.47 -2.53
C LEU A 101 -8.03 11.56 -3.40
N LEU A 102 -7.76 11.52 -4.70
CA LEU A 102 -8.20 12.53 -5.67
C LEU A 102 -9.57 12.19 -6.27
N LEU A 103 -9.76 10.94 -6.71
CA LEU A 103 -11.00 10.45 -7.31
C LEU A 103 -11.27 9.03 -6.85
N TRP A 104 -12.54 8.65 -6.68
CA TRP A 104 -12.94 7.27 -6.49
C TRP A 104 -14.32 7.01 -7.07
N GLY A 105 -14.58 5.79 -7.51
CA GLY A 105 -15.89 5.41 -8.02
C GLY A 105 -16.01 3.94 -8.39
N ALA A 106 -17.25 3.52 -8.61
CA ALA A 106 -17.54 2.26 -9.26
C ALA A 106 -17.32 2.40 -10.78
N VAL A 107 -16.86 1.32 -11.41
CA VAL A 107 -16.57 1.24 -12.85
C VAL A 107 -17.42 0.12 -13.45
N GLY A 108 -17.83 0.32 -14.70
CA GLY A 108 -18.60 -0.65 -15.48
C GLY A 108 -20.07 -0.26 -15.70
N ASN A 109 -20.68 -0.92 -16.68
CA ASN A 109 -22.12 -0.93 -16.95
C ASN A 109 -22.44 -2.29 -17.61
N PRO A 110 -22.67 -3.37 -16.83
CA PRO A 110 -22.91 -3.41 -15.38
C PRO A 110 -21.68 -3.13 -14.49
N ILE A 111 -21.90 -2.75 -13.23
CA ILE A 111 -20.78 -2.49 -12.28
C ILE A 111 -20.05 -3.80 -11.96
N ASP A 112 -18.74 -3.81 -12.20
CA ASP A 112 -17.87 -4.95 -11.97
C ASP A 112 -16.62 -4.64 -11.14
N SER A 113 -16.28 -3.35 -10.99
CA SER A 113 -15.03 -2.94 -10.40
C SER A 113 -15.12 -1.59 -9.70
N GLY A 114 -14.09 -1.27 -8.93
CA GLY A 114 -13.90 0.04 -8.31
C GLY A 114 -12.54 0.62 -8.70
N MET A 115 -12.46 1.92 -8.87
CA MET A 115 -11.20 2.61 -9.15
C MET A 115 -11.02 3.81 -8.23
N LEU A 116 -9.83 3.92 -7.65
CA LEU A 116 -9.42 4.97 -6.74
C LEU A 116 -8.10 5.55 -7.23
N ILE A 117 -8.03 6.87 -7.40
CA ILE A 117 -6.84 7.60 -7.86
C ILE A 117 -6.28 8.40 -6.69
N TRP A 118 -5.05 8.07 -6.32
CA TRP A 118 -4.31 8.66 -5.21
C TRP A 118 -3.25 9.62 -5.75
N ARG A 119 -2.95 10.68 -4.99
CA ARG A 119 -1.92 11.68 -5.29
C ARG A 119 -0.99 11.84 -4.10
N GLY A 120 0.32 11.76 -4.34
CA GLY A 120 1.34 11.93 -3.31
C GLY A 120 1.23 10.92 -2.16
N ALA A 121 0.60 9.77 -2.42
CA ALA A 121 0.56 8.63 -1.51
C ALA A 121 1.60 7.60 -1.94
N ASP A 122 2.26 6.95 -0.98
CA ASP A 122 3.05 5.76 -1.27
C ASP A 122 2.20 4.48 -1.26
N GLU A 123 2.80 3.36 -1.68
CA GLU A 123 2.09 2.09 -1.75
C GLU A 123 1.68 1.55 -0.36
N GLU A 124 2.43 1.87 0.69
CA GLU A 124 2.13 1.42 2.05
C GLU A 124 0.89 2.11 2.62
N GLU A 125 0.74 3.41 2.37
CA GLU A 125 -0.46 4.18 2.69
C GLU A 125 -1.70 3.57 2.00
N VAL A 126 -1.61 3.26 0.70
CA VAL A 126 -2.70 2.62 -0.05
C VAL A 126 -2.99 1.21 0.46
N ARG A 127 -1.96 0.41 0.77
CA ARG A 127 -2.15 -0.92 1.38
C ARG A 127 -2.79 -0.84 2.77
N SER A 128 -2.51 0.20 3.55
CA SER A 128 -3.15 0.43 4.85
C SER A 128 -4.63 0.72 4.69
N PHE A 129 -5.01 1.52 3.69
CA PHE A 129 -6.41 1.75 3.33
C PHE A 129 -7.12 0.44 2.96
N ILE A 130 -6.53 -0.38 2.08
CA ILE A 130 -7.10 -1.66 1.63
C ILE A 130 -7.37 -2.59 2.82
N LYS A 131 -6.46 -2.68 3.79
CA LYS A 131 -6.62 -3.53 4.98
C LYS A 131 -7.76 -3.10 5.90
N GLN A 132 -8.15 -1.83 5.84
CA GLN A 132 -9.24 -1.27 6.66
C GLN A 132 -10.57 -1.24 5.91
N ASP A 133 -10.56 -1.38 4.59
CA ASP A 133 -11.74 -1.28 3.74
C ASP A 133 -12.71 -2.44 3.98
N PRO A 134 -13.94 -2.18 4.46
CA PRO A 134 -14.96 -3.20 4.67
C PRO A 134 -15.31 -3.99 3.42
N PHE A 135 -15.16 -3.41 2.22
CA PHE A 135 -15.39 -4.15 0.98
C PHE A 135 -14.34 -5.24 0.79
N VAL A 136 -13.11 -5.03 1.24
CA VAL A 136 -12.04 -6.02 1.17
C VAL A 136 -12.21 -7.05 2.29
N THR A 137 -12.38 -6.60 3.53
CA THR A 137 -12.45 -7.52 4.68
C THR A 137 -13.69 -8.42 4.67
N ASN A 138 -14.77 -8.02 4.00
CA ASN A 138 -16.00 -8.81 3.88
C ASN A 138 -16.15 -9.49 2.50
N GLY A 139 -15.06 -9.57 1.71
CA GLY A 139 -15.02 -10.36 0.49
C GLY A 139 -15.84 -9.82 -0.68
N LEU A 140 -16.19 -8.53 -0.68
CA LEU A 140 -16.80 -7.86 -1.84
C LEU A 140 -15.78 -7.55 -2.92
N VAL A 141 -14.51 -7.37 -2.54
CA VAL A 141 -13.37 -7.24 -3.45
C VAL A 141 -12.63 -8.59 -3.46
N ARG A 142 -12.59 -9.27 -4.61
CA ARG A 142 -11.86 -10.54 -4.77
C ARG A 142 -10.38 -10.33 -5.06
N HIS A 143 -10.06 -9.29 -5.81
CA HIS A 143 -8.69 -8.93 -6.17
C HIS A 143 -8.52 -7.42 -6.16
N TRP A 144 -7.30 -6.96 -5.89
CA TRP A 144 -6.94 -5.56 -5.97
C TRP A 144 -5.53 -5.41 -6.52
N ARG A 145 -5.26 -4.28 -7.18
CA ARG A 145 -3.94 -3.94 -7.75
C ARG A 145 -3.63 -2.47 -7.51
N ILE A 146 -2.41 -2.19 -7.05
CA ILE A 146 -1.87 -0.83 -6.95
C ILE A 146 -0.89 -0.64 -8.09
N ARG A 147 -1.01 0.46 -8.85
CA ARG A 147 -0.14 0.74 -10.00
C ARG A 147 0.24 2.23 -10.05
N PRO A 148 1.49 2.56 -10.40
CA PRO A 148 1.83 3.92 -10.84
C PRO A 148 0.88 4.39 -11.95
N PHE A 149 0.38 5.61 -11.84
CA PHE A 149 -0.45 6.23 -12.88
C PHE A 149 0.26 7.46 -13.45
N HIS A 150 0.69 7.35 -14.70
CA HIS A 150 1.31 8.46 -15.41
C HIS A 150 0.21 9.34 -16.01
N VAL A 151 -0.02 10.49 -15.37
CA VAL A 151 -1.12 11.39 -15.69
C VAL A 151 -0.70 12.43 -16.73
N HIS A 152 -1.56 12.63 -17.73
CA HIS A 152 -1.58 13.83 -18.55
C HIS A 152 -2.94 14.49 -18.33
N VAL A 153 -2.94 15.75 -17.90
CA VAL A 153 -4.16 16.55 -17.78
C VAL A 153 -4.29 17.44 -19.01
N VAL A 154 -5.51 17.56 -19.53
CA VAL A 154 -5.83 18.53 -20.58
C VAL A 154 -6.47 19.72 -19.89
N ASP A 155 -5.73 20.82 -19.80
CA ASP A 155 -6.29 22.09 -19.39
C ASP A 155 -7.22 22.57 -20.51
N ARG A 156 -8.48 22.83 -20.18
CA ARG A 156 -9.41 23.50 -21.09
C ARG A 156 -9.60 24.92 -20.58
N GLU A 157 -9.28 25.88 -21.43
CA GLU A 157 -9.51 27.32 -21.22
C GLU A 157 -10.99 27.64 -20.99
#